data_AF-A0A7W0XKB7-F1
#
_entry.id   AF-A0A7W0XKB7-F1
#
_cell.length_a   1.000
_cell.length_b   1.000
_cell.length_c   1.000
_cell.angle_alpha   90.00
_cell.angle_beta   90.00
_cell.angle_gamma   90.00
#
_symmetry.space_group_name_H-M   'P 1'
#
loop_
_entity.id
_entity.type
_entity.pdbx_description
1 polymer ?
#
loop_
_entity_poly.entity_id
_entity_poly.type
_entity_poly.pdbx_seq_one_letter_code
_entity_poly.pdbx_strand_id
1 'polypeptide(L)'
;LFACVIAHEFGHALAARRYGIRTPDITLLPIGGLARLERMPEKSGQEIVVALAGPAVNVVIAVVLFLIMNARFDMDALQRLDNPALGFMARLFSVNIFLVLFNLIPAFPMDGGRVLRAVLAYWFSRRQATNIAARIGQALAFVFLFLGLMGNPMLIFIAVFVFLAATAEAHSVGMQDASRSLGVADAMITRFETLGPQATIGDAAELLLRTTQHEFPVVDGAGRLRGMLTRNSMIQALSKTGAGTPVLDVMTAEIPTVPAMSRLEPALKLLQGRGMPAVGVVDWGGKLVGYITSENIGELMMVESAGRGLKPRRASGPLLPQ
;
A
#
# COMPACT_ATOMS: atom_id res chain seq x y z
N LEU A 1 -1.63 13.51 26.23
CA LEU A 1 -0.99 12.78 25.12
C LEU A 1 -1.88 12.74 23.87
N PHE A 2 -3.04 12.05 23.91
CA PHE A 2 -3.95 12.00 22.74
C PHE A 2 -4.36 13.38 22.20
N ALA A 3 -4.66 14.36 23.06
CA ALA A 3 -4.94 15.73 22.61
C ALA A 3 -3.78 16.37 21.81
N CYS A 4 -2.52 16.12 22.21
CA CYS A 4 -1.34 16.60 21.49
C CYS A 4 -1.20 15.87 20.14
N VAL A 5 -1.45 14.56 20.12
CA VAL A 5 -1.47 13.77 18.88
C VAL A 5 -2.57 14.27 17.94
N ILE A 6 -3.78 14.54 18.43
CA ILE A 6 -4.87 15.12 17.62
C ILE A 6 -4.47 16.47 17.05
N ALA A 7 -3.89 17.36 17.88
CA ALA A 7 -3.44 18.68 17.42
C ALA A 7 -2.38 18.56 16.31
N HIS A 8 -1.44 17.62 16.47
CA HIS A 8 -0.44 17.28 15.47
C HIS A 8 -1.08 16.79 14.15
N GLU A 9 -1.99 15.81 14.20
CA GLU A 9 -2.72 15.32 13.01
C GLU A 9 -3.53 16.44 12.34
N PHE A 10 -4.11 17.35 13.13
CA PHE A 10 -4.85 18.50 12.61
C PHE A 10 -3.93 19.47 11.85
N GLY A 11 -2.66 19.59 12.26
CA GLY A 11 -1.63 20.33 11.53
C GLY A 11 -1.45 19.80 10.11
N HIS A 12 -1.30 18.48 9.96
CA HIS A 12 -1.22 17.85 8.64
C HIS A 12 -2.50 18.09 7.81
N ALA A 13 -3.67 17.87 8.42
CA ALA A 13 -4.95 18.00 7.73
C ALA A 13 -5.18 19.43 7.22
N LEU A 14 -4.87 20.44 8.04
CA LEU A 14 -5.01 21.85 7.67
C LEU A 14 -4.06 22.24 6.54
N ALA A 15 -2.80 21.78 6.58
CA ALA A 15 -1.83 22.01 5.51
C ALA A 15 -2.26 21.32 4.21
N ALA A 16 -2.72 20.08 4.27
CA ALA A 16 -3.19 19.33 3.11
C ALA A 16 -4.42 19.97 2.46
N ARG A 17 -5.34 20.50 3.28
CA ARG A 17 -6.54 21.19 2.81
C ARG A 17 -6.21 22.42 1.95
N ARG A 18 -5.11 23.13 2.23
CA ARG A 18 -4.63 24.26 1.41
C ARG A 18 -4.26 23.84 -0.01
N TYR A 19 -3.93 22.57 -0.22
CA TYR A 19 -3.61 22.01 -1.53
C TYR A 19 -4.79 21.25 -2.17
N GLY A 20 -6.00 21.40 -1.62
CA GLY A 20 -7.21 20.76 -2.15
C GLY A 20 -7.26 19.25 -1.92
N ILE A 21 -6.53 18.75 -0.91
CA ILE A 21 -6.55 17.35 -0.51
C ILE A 21 -7.50 17.20 0.68
N ARG A 22 -8.49 16.32 0.57
CA ARG A 22 -9.43 16.07 1.65
C ARG A 22 -8.85 15.05 2.63
N THR A 23 -9.20 15.23 3.91
CA THR A 23 -8.90 14.29 5.01
C THR A 23 -10.23 13.76 5.56
N PRO A 24 -10.75 12.66 5.00
CA PRO A 24 -12.06 12.11 5.39
C PRO A 24 -12.14 11.71 6.87
N ASP A 25 -11.07 11.17 7.45
CA ASP A 25 -11.05 10.70 8.83
C ASP A 25 -9.67 10.84 9.49
N ILE A 26 -9.69 11.06 10.80
CA ILE A 26 -8.51 11.00 11.69
C ILE A 26 -8.78 9.88 12.68
N THR A 27 -8.04 8.78 12.55
CA THR A 27 -8.19 7.60 13.42
C THR A 27 -7.12 7.63 14.50
N LEU A 28 -7.52 7.50 15.76
CA LEU A 28 -6.60 7.39 16.89
C LEU A 28 -6.39 5.91 17.23
N LEU A 29 -5.14 5.46 17.13
CA LEU A 29 -4.71 4.12 17.54
C LEU A 29 -3.93 4.20 18.86
N PRO A 30 -3.80 3.09 19.60
CA PRO A 30 -2.94 3.04 20.79
C PRO A 30 -1.48 3.43 20.52
N ILE A 31 -1.03 3.29 19.27
CA ILE A 31 0.32 3.60 18.81
C ILE A 31 0.50 5.03 18.27
N GLY A 32 -0.57 5.83 18.13
CA GLY A 32 -0.50 7.18 17.57
C GLY A 32 -1.79 7.64 16.86
N GLY A 33 -1.69 8.72 16.09
CA GLY A 33 -2.75 9.20 15.20
C GLY A 33 -2.45 8.81 13.75
N LEU A 34 -3.50 8.56 12.97
CA LEU A 34 -3.41 8.38 11.52
C LEU A 34 -4.48 9.26 10.86
N ALA A 35 -4.07 10.40 10.31
CA ALA A 35 -4.89 11.14 9.37
C ALA A 35 -4.92 10.43 8.00
N ARG A 36 -6.09 9.91 7.60
CA ARG A 36 -6.27 9.37 6.24
C ARG A 36 -6.42 10.53 5.27
N LEU A 37 -5.43 10.70 4.40
CA LEU A 37 -5.47 11.63 3.27
C LEU A 37 -6.07 10.93 2.06
N GLU A 38 -7.00 11.59 1.36
CA GLU A 38 -7.64 11.05 0.14
C GLU A 38 -6.62 10.72 -0.96
N ARG A 39 -5.57 11.54 -1.04
CA ARG A 39 -4.40 11.32 -1.90
C ARG A 39 -3.18 11.98 -1.29
N MET A 40 -1.99 11.44 -1.56
CA MET A 40 -0.75 12.13 -1.22
C MET A 40 -0.50 13.28 -2.21
N PRO A 41 0.14 14.39 -1.78
CA PRO A 41 0.55 15.45 -2.70
C PRO A 41 1.44 14.90 -3.82
N GLU A 42 1.24 15.40 -5.04
CA GLU A 42 2.05 15.00 -6.20
C GLU A 42 3.37 15.77 -6.27
N LYS A 43 3.38 17.02 -5.76
CA LYS A 43 4.57 17.87 -5.75
C LYS A 43 5.35 17.67 -4.46
N SER A 44 6.65 17.39 -4.58
CA SER A 44 7.58 17.20 -3.46
C SER A 44 7.53 18.34 -2.44
N GLY A 45 7.47 19.60 -2.89
CA GLY A 45 7.39 20.75 -1.99
C GLY A 45 6.10 20.81 -1.15
N GLN A 46 4.96 20.40 -1.72
CA GLN A 46 3.70 20.34 -0.97
C GLN A 46 3.76 19.26 0.11
N GLU A 47 4.40 18.13 -0.22
CA GLU A 47 4.58 17.04 0.72
C GLU A 47 5.45 17.42 1.93
N ILE A 48 6.55 18.15 1.70
CA ILE A 48 7.41 18.67 2.78
C ILE A 48 6.59 19.57 3.72
N VAL A 49 5.81 20.50 3.16
CA VAL A 49 4.97 21.40 3.96
C VAL A 49 3.95 20.63 4.78
N VAL A 50 3.26 19.67 4.17
CA VAL A 50 2.28 18.84 4.88
C VAL A 50 2.95 18.02 5.97
N ALA A 51 4.08 17.36 5.70
CA ALA A 51 4.80 16.53 6.67
C ALA A 51 5.39 17.35 7.84
N LEU A 52 5.82 18.59 7.60
CA LEU A 52 6.32 19.46 8.67
C LEU A 52 5.22 20.16 9.47
N ALA A 53 3.99 20.22 8.95
CA ALA A 53 2.89 20.93 9.60
C ALA A 53 2.52 20.34 10.97
N GLY A 54 2.47 19.00 11.09
CA GLY A 54 2.21 18.34 12.37
C GLY A 54 3.29 18.62 13.42
N PRO A 55 4.59 18.37 13.13
CA PRO A 55 5.68 18.75 14.04
C PRO A 55 5.67 20.23 14.41
N ALA A 56 5.36 21.13 13.46
CA ALA A 56 5.28 22.57 13.72
C ALA A 56 4.19 22.91 14.76
N VAL A 57 3.03 22.24 14.76
CA VAL A 57 2.01 22.43 15.80
C VAL A 57 2.57 22.09 17.18
N ASN A 58 3.27 20.97 17.31
CA ASN A 58 3.86 20.57 18.60
C ASN A 58 4.97 21.51 19.05
N VAL A 59 5.78 22.05 18.12
CA VAL A 59 6.77 23.09 18.42
C VAL A 59 6.09 24.35 18.95
N VAL A 60 5.03 24.83 18.30
CA VAL A 60 4.29 26.01 18.75
C VAL A 60 3.71 25.79 20.15
N ILE A 61 3.12 24.62 20.41
CA ILE A 61 2.61 24.27 21.75
C ILE A 61 3.75 24.27 22.77
N ALA A 62 4.89 23.66 22.45
CA ALA A 62 6.05 23.63 23.35
C ALA A 62 6.59 25.03 23.65
N VAL A 63 6.70 25.91 22.65
CA VAL A 63 7.14 27.31 22.82
C VAL A 63 6.18 28.09 23.70
N VAL A 64 4.86 27.96 23.48
CA VAL A 64 3.84 28.63 24.30
C VAL A 64 3.92 28.14 25.76
N LEU A 65 4.04 26.83 25.97
CA LEU A 65 4.20 26.27 27.32
C LEU A 65 5.48 26.76 27.99
N PHE A 66 6.59 26.81 27.26
CA PHE A 66 7.87 27.33 27.77
C PHE A 66 7.74 28.79 28.21
N LEU A 67 7.13 29.65 27.41
CA LEU A 67 6.92 31.07 27.75
C LEU A 67 6.00 31.24 28.96
N ILE A 68 4.91 30.47 29.05
CA ILE A 68 3.98 30.51 30.20
C ILE A 68 4.66 30.04 31.48
N MET A 69 5.48 28.98 31.39
CA MET A 69 6.25 28.51 32.52
C MET A 69 7.26 29.58 32.95
N ASN A 70 8.06 30.12 32.01
CA ASN A 70 9.08 31.14 32.28
C ASN A 70 8.51 32.45 32.85
N ALA A 71 7.32 32.87 32.39
CA ALA A 71 6.62 34.03 32.93
C ALA A 71 6.05 33.81 34.35
N ARG A 72 5.98 32.55 34.80
CA ARG A 72 5.56 32.15 36.16
C ARG A 72 6.74 31.69 37.03
N PHE A 73 7.96 31.66 36.48
CA PHE A 73 9.20 31.34 37.20
C PHE A 73 9.65 32.57 37.99
N ASP A 74 9.04 32.76 39.16
CA ASP A 74 9.64 33.54 40.24
C ASP A 74 10.67 32.65 40.96
N MET A 75 11.81 33.21 41.34
CA MET A 75 12.98 32.47 41.87
C MET A 75 12.67 31.76 43.21
N ASP A 76 11.56 32.13 43.86
CA ASP A 76 11.01 31.50 45.07
C ASP A 76 10.28 30.16 44.83
N ALA A 77 9.97 29.80 43.59
CA ALA A 77 9.25 28.56 43.27
C ALA A 77 10.14 27.30 43.30
N LEU A 78 11.47 27.46 43.33
CA LEU A 78 12.45 26.37 43.37
C LEU A 78 12.35 25.48 44.64
N GLN A 79 11.70 25.96 45.70
CA GLN A 79 11.48 25.19 46.93
C GLN A 79 10.12 24.48 47.00
N ARG A 80 9.21 24.68 46.03
CA ARG A 80 7.87 24.07 46.04
C ARG A 80 7.68 23.12 44.86
N LEU A 81 8.31 21.95 44.94
CA LEU A 81 8.10 20.83 44.02
C LEU A 81 6.67 20.22 44.06
N ASP A 82 5.78 20.72 44.92
CA ASP A 82 4.45 20.12 45.17
C ASP A 82 3.28 20.72 44.36
N ASN A 83 3.50 21.65 43.43
CA ASN A 83 2.40 22.23 42.67
C ASN A 83 1.98 21.31 41.49
N PRO A 84 0.81 20.64 41.53
CA PRO A 84 0.43 19.64 40.52
C PRO A 84 0.27 20.24 39.11
N ALA A 85 -0.07 21.54 39.03
CA ALA A 85 -0.23 22.24 37.77
C ALA A 85 1.11 22.48 37.04
N LEU A 86 2.19 22.78 37.77
CA LEU A 86 3.54 22.89 37.22
C LEU A 86 4.04 21.53 36.73
N GLY A 87 3.75 20.46 37.47
CA GLY A 87 4.04 19.09 37.05
C GLY A 87 3.29 18.69 35.77
N PHE A 88 2.02 19.08 35.63
CA PHE A 88 1.24 18.82 34.43
C PHE A 88 1.77 19.60 33.21
N MET A 89 2.06 20.90 33.36
CA MET A 89 2.63 21.73 32.30
C MET A 89 3.98 21.20 31.81
N ALA A 90 4.88 20.84 32.74
CA ALA A 90 6.17 20.25 32.42
C ALA A 90 6.02 18.91 31.67
N ARG A 91 5.10 18.04 32.10
CA ARG A 91 4.80 16.79 31.38
C ARG A 91 4.25 17.05 29.98
N LEU A 92 3.35 18.01 29.81
CA LEU A 92 2.82 18.40 28.49
C LEU A 92 3.93 18.94 27.58
N PHE A 93 4.82 19.78 28.11
CA PHE A 93 5.98 20.29 27.38
C PHE A 93 6.86 19.12 26.92
N SER A 94 7.27 18.24 27.84
CA SER A 94 8.10 17.07 27.53
C SER A 94 7.47 16.16 26.49
N VAL A 95 6.14 15.93 26.54
CA VAL A 95 5.43 15.14 25.52
C VAL A 95 5.48 15.81 24.15
N ASN A 96 5.29 17.13 24.05
CA ASN A 96 5.37 17.81 22.75
C ASN A 96 6.78 17.76 22.17
N ILE A 97 7.80 17.98 23.00
CA ILE A 97 9.21 17.85 22.57
C ILE A 97 9.50 16.42 22.11
N PHE A 98 9.08 15.42 22.88
CA PHE A 98 9.22 14.02 22.49
C PHE A 98 8.53 13.71 21.15
N LEU A 99 7.29 14.17 20.96
CA LEU A 99 6.55 13.98 19.71
C LEU A 99 7.24 14.65 18.50
N VAL A 100 7.86 15.83 18.69
CA VAL A 100 8.65 16.49 17.64
C VAL A 100 9.89 15.67 17.31
N LEU A 101 10.69 15.31 18.32
CA LEU A 101 11.92 14.57 18.11
C LEU A 101 11.66 13.21 17.45
N PHE A 102 10.63 12.50 17.91
CA PHE A 102 10.25 11.21 17.36
C PHE A 102 9.73 11.35 15.92
N ASN A 103 8.81 12.28 15.65
CA ASN A 103 8.28 12.43 14.29
C ASN A 103 9.28 13.02 13.28
N LEU A 104 10.34 13.69 13.72
CA LEU A 104 11.39 14.19 12.82
C LEU A 104 12.50 13.16 12.54
N ILE A 105 12.43 11.95 13.11
CA ILE A 105 13.36 10.88 12.75
C ILE A 105 13.21 10.57 11.25
N PRO A 106 14.31 10.50 10.48
CA PRO A 106 14.29 10.32 9.03
C PRO A 106 14.02 8.85 8.64
N ALA A 107 12.91 8.27 9.10
CA ALA A 107 12.50 6.90 8.84
C ALA A 107 10.98 6.78 8.77
N PHE A 108 10.47 5.87 7.95
CA PHE A 108 9.03 5.55 7.95
C PHE A 108 8.64 4.78 9.23
N PRO A 109 7.42 4.98 9.75
CA PRO A 109 6.30 5.74 9.19
C PRO A 109 6.25 7.22 9.61
N MET A 110 7.31 7.74 10.25
CA MET A 110 7.35 9.08 10.83
C MET A 110 7.40 10.17 9.76
N ASP A 111 7.01 11.39 10.12
CA ASP A 111 6.99 12.53 9.19
C ASP A 111 8.37 12.85 8.62
N GLY A 112 9.43 12.70 9.40
CA GLY A 112 10.81 12.89 8.97
C GLY A 112 11.19 11.95 7.82
N GLY A 113 10.65 10.73 7.79
CA GLY A 113 10.79 9.82 6.66
C GLY A 113 10.10 10.34 5.40
N ARG A 114 8.92 10.96 5.53
CA ARG A 114 8.21 11.62 4.42
C ARG A 114 8.94 12.86 3.94
N VAL A 115 9.44 13.69 4.85
CA VAL A 115 10.28 14.86 4.53
C VAL A 115 11.53 14.42 3.77
N LEU A 116 12.26 13.43 4.28
CA LEU A 116 13.44 12.87 3.62
C LEU A 116 13.10 12.37 2.21
N ARG A 117 12.03 11.57 2.08
CA ARG A 117 11.58 11.07 0.77
C ARG A 117 11.26 12.23 -0.18
N ALA A 118 10.52 13.24 0.28
CA ALA A 118 10.13 14.38 -0.54
C ALA A 118 11.33 15.24 -0.97
N VAL A 119 12.32 15.40 -0.08
CA VAL A 119 13.60 16.05 -0.41
C VAL A 119 14.36 15.23 -1.46
N LEU A 120 14.51 13.91 -1.27
CA LEU A 120 15.16 13.04 -2.25
C LEU A 120 14.45 13.03 -3.60
N ALA A 121 13.13 13.24 -3.63
CA ALA A 121 12.34 13.28 -4.86
C ALA A 121 12.62 14.50 -5.76
N TYR A 122 13.47 15.46 -5.35
CA TYR A 122 13.98 16.48 -6.26
C TYR A 122 15.07 15.97 -7.20
N TRP A 123 15.79 14.91 -6.81
CA TRP A 123 16.89 14.33 -7.59
C TRP A 123 16.58 12.94 -8.14
N PHE A 124 15.65 12.22 -7.51
CA PHE A 124 15.30 10.85 -7.85
C PHE A 124 13.82 10.73 -8.18
N SER A 125 13.44 9.66 -8.90
CA SER A 125 12.02 9.32 -9.05
C SER A 125 11.39 9.02 -7.68
N ARG A 126 10.08 9.23 -7.54
CA ARG A 126 9.35 9.01 -6.27
C ARG A 126 9.60 7.61 -5.69
N ARG A 127 9.63 6.58 -6.54
CA ARG A 127 9.94 5.20 -6.15
C ARG A 127 11.36 5.06 -5.60
N GLN A 128 12.36 5.60 -6.31
CA GLN A 128 13.76 5.57 -5.86
C GLN A 128 13.94 6.34 -4.54
N ALA A 129 13.34 7.52 -4.42
CA ALA A 129 13.37 8.31 -3.19
C ALA A 129 12.75 7.56 -2.01
N THR A 130 11.62 6.86 -2.24
CA THR A 130 10.99 6.00 -1.22
C THR A 130 11.91 4.86 -0.81
N ASN A 131 12.51 4.17 -1.77
CA ASN A 131 13.41 3.04 -1.50
C ASN A 131 14.66 3.48 -0.71
N ILE A 132 15.24 4.64 -1.03
CA ILE A 132 16.37 5.19 -0.29
C ILE A 132 15.94 5.54 1.15
N ALA A 133 14.82 6.25 1.32
CA ALA A 133 14.32 6.61 2.65
C ALA A 133 13.95 5.37 3.49
N ALA A 134 13.35 4.34 2.88
CA ALA A 134 13.05 3.08 3.52
C ALA A 134 14.32 2.35 3.99
N ARG A 135 15.37 2.30 3.16
CA ARG A 135 16.67 1.71 3.54
C ARG A 135 17.33 2.44 4.70
N ILE A 136 17.28 3.78 4.70
CA ILE A 136 17.78 4.60 5.82
C ILE A 136 16.99 4.25 7.09
N GLY A 137 15.65 4.15 7.00
CA GLY A 137 14.82 3.73 8.11
C GLY A 137 15.10 2.32 8.62
N GLN A 138 15.34 1.37 7.72
CA GLN A 138 15.74 0.00 8.08
C GLN A 138 17.11 -0.03 8.77
N ALA A 139 18.08 0.77 8.31
CA ALA A 139 19.37 0.91 8.96
C ALA A 139 19.22 1.47 10.39
N LEU A 140 18.39 2.51 10.57
CA LEU A 140 18.06 3.04 11.90
C LEU A 140 17.34 2.02 12.78
N ALA A 141 16.45 1.20 12.22
CA ALA A 141 15.80 0.12 12.94
C ALA A 141 16.82 -0.91 13.48
N PHE A 142 17.85 -1.27 12.71
CA PHE A 142 18.93 -2.13 13.21
C PHE A 142 19.69 -1.49 14.37
N VAL A 143 19.95 -0.18 14.33
CA VAL A 143 20.56 0.57 15.44
C VAL A 143 19.67 0.51 16.69
N PHE A 144 18.37 0.76 16.55
CA PHE A 144 17.43 0.66 17.68
C PHE A 144 17.30 -0.75 18.22
N LEU A 145 17.35 -1.77 17.36
CA LEU A 145 17.33 -3.17 17.77
C LEU A 145 18.56 -3.49 18.63
N PHE A 146 19.76 -3.10 18.18
CA PHE A 146 21.00 -3.32 18.93
C PHE A 146 20.97 -2.61 20.30
N LEU A 147 20.61 -1.32 20.32
CA LEU A 147 20.46 -0.56 21.57
C LEU A 147 19.37 -1.13 22.49
N GLY A 148 18.30 -1.68 21.91
CA GLY A 148 17.23 -2.31 22.66
C GLY A 148 17.66 -3.59 23.36
N LEU A 149 18.52 -4.39 22.72
CA LEU A 149 19.10 -5.60 23.32
C LEU A 149 20.03 -5.28 24.50
N MET A 150 20.56 -4.07 24.61
CA MET A 150 21.39 -3.62 25.74
C MET A 150 20.59 -3.31 27.01
N GLY A 151 19.25 -3.49 27.00
CA GLY A 151 18.43 -3.37 28.21
C GLY A 151 17.15 -2.53 28.05
N ASN A 152 16.76 -2.15 26.83
CA ASN A 152 15.54 -1.37 26.59
C ASN A 152 14.60 -2.09 25.61
N PRO A 153 13.66 -2.93 26.11
CA PRO A 153 12.70 -3.65 25.28
C PRO A 153 11.82 -2.75 24.40
N MET A 154 11.59 -1.49 24.80
CA MET A 154 10.79 -0.55 24.02
C MET A 154 11.46 -0.21 22.68
N LEU A 155 12.79 -0.10 22.65
CA LEU A 155 13.54 0.15 21.41
C LEU A 155 13.46 -1.03 20.44
N ILE A 156 13.35 -2.26 20.95
CA ILE A 156 13.14 -3.46 20.12
C ILE A 156 11.78 -3.37 19.42
N PHE A 157 10.73 -2.99 20.14
CA PHE A 157 9.40 -2.81 19.56
C PHE A 157 9.38 -1.69 18.50
N ILE A 158 10.03 -0.56 18.79
CA ILE A 158 10.19 0.55 17.83
C ILE A 158 10.97 0.07 16.59
N ALA A 159 12.05 -0.68 16.76
CA ALA A 159 12.85 -1.21 15.66
C ALA A 159 12.02 -2.09 14.72
N VAL A 160 11.27 -3.06 15.26
CA VAL A 160 10.40 -3.94 14.45
C VAL A 160 9.35 -3.12 13.71
N PHE A 161 8.70 -2.17 14.39
CA PHE A 161 7.67 -1.33 13.78
C PHE A 161 8.23 -0.46 12.65
N VAL A 162 9.36 0.22 12.86
CA VAL A 162 10.05 1.03 11.84
C VAL A 162 10.46 0.17 10.65
N PHE A 163 11.01 -1.02 10.89
CA PHE A 163 11.43 -1.94 9.82
C PHE A 163 10.23 -2.40 8.96
N LEU A 164 9.14 -2.83 9.59
CA LEU A 164 7.92 -3.26 8.91
C LEU A 164 7.27 -2.11 8.14
N ALA A 165 7.15 -0.94 8.76
CA ALA A 165 6.56 0.25 8.15
C ALA A 165 7.39 0.74 6.94
N ALA A 166 8.71 0.78 7.05
CA ALA A 166 9.59 1.15 5.93
C ALA A 166 9.46 0.17 4.75
N THR A 167 9.37 -1.13 5.04
CA THR A 167 9.19 -2.16 4.01
C THR A 167 7.81 -2.05 3.35
N ALA A 168 6.76 -1.86 4.15
CA ALA A 168 5.40 -1.69 3.65
C ALA A 168 5.25 -0.44 2.77
N GLU A 169 5.86 0.68 3.15
CA GLU A 169 5.83 1.92 2.37
C GLU A 169 6.52 1.75 1.01
N ALA A 170 7.71 1.13 0.98
CA ALA A 170 8.44 0.88 -0.25
C ALA A 170 7.66 -0.01 -1.23
N HIS A 171 7.04 -1.08 -0.71
CA HIS A 171 6.21 -1.99 -1.50
C HIS A 171 4.94 -1.29 -2.03
N SER A 172 4.28 -0.49 -1.19
CA SER A 172 3.07 0.26 -1.55
C SER A 172 3.32 1.23 -2.71
N VAL A 173 4.38 2.05 -2.62
CA VAL A 173 4.74 3.00 -3.69
C VAL A 173 5.17 2.27 -4.96
N GLY A 174 5.90 1.15 -4.84
CA GLY A 174 6.28 0.32 -5.99
C GLY A 174 5.05 -0.18 -6.76
N MET A 175 4.08 -0.74 -6.04
CA MET A 175 2.84 -1.25 -6.63
C MET A 175 1.99 -0.15 -7.27
N GLN A 176 1.87 1.01 -6.61
CA GLN A 176 1.15 2.16 -7.17
C GLN A 176 1.80 2.67 -8.46
N ASP A 177 3.12 2.80 -8.48
CA ASP A 177 3.85 3.35 -9.63
C ASP A 177 3.79 2.40 -10.84
N ALA A 178 3.98 1.10 -10.62
CA ALA A 178 3.83 0.09 -11.65
C ALA A 178 2.39 0.04 -12.22
N SER A 179 1.37 0.18 -11.37
CA SER A 179 -0.03 0.22 -11.83
C SER A 179 -0.36 1.44 -12.71
N ARG A 180 0.41 2.52 -12.58
CA ARG A 180 0.26 3.75 -13.38
C ARG A 180 1.03 3.68 -14.71
N SER A 181 2.18 3.01 -14.72
CA SER A 181 3.04 2.93 -15.90
C SER A 181 2.68 1.78 -16.86
N LEU A 182 2.13 0.68 -16.33
CA LEU A 182 1.82 -0.52 -17.13
C LEU A 182 0.37 -0.54 -17.62
N GLY A 183 0.19 -1.04 -18.84
CA GLY A 183 -1.12 -1.37 -19.38
C GLY A 183 -1.61 -2.74 -18.88
N VAL A 184 -2.91 -2.98 -18.97
CA VAL A 184 -3.49 -4.31 -18.77
C VAL A 184 -2.88 -5.33 -19.73
N ALA A 185 -2.66 -4.94 -20.99
CA ALA A 185 -2.05 -5.80 -22.00
C ALA A 185 -0.61 -6.24 -21.68
N ASP A 186 0.12 -5.46 -20.87
CA ASP A 186 1.48 -5.77 -20.43
C ASP A 186 1.52 -6.80 -19.30
N ALA A 187 0.42 -6.90 -18.55
CA ALA A 187 0.31 -7.75 -17.37
C ALA A 187 -0.55 -8.99 -17.62
N MET A 188 -1.43 -9.02 -18.62
CA MET A 188 -2.39 -10.11 -18.78
C MET A 188 -1.77 -11.43 -19.22
N ILE A 189 -2.33 -12.52 -18.73
CA ILE A 189 -2.10 -13.86 -19.28
C ILE A 189 -2.79 -13.92 -20.64
N THR A 190 -2.03 -14.16 -21.70
CA THR A 190 -2.50 -14.15 -23.10
C THR A 190 -2.58 -15.54 -23.72
N ARG A 191 -1.90 -16.53 -23.13
CA ARG A 191 -1.93 -17.92 -23.56
C ARG A 191 -2.63 -18.73 -22.49
N PHE A 192 -3.85 -19.14 -22.78
CA PHE A 192 -4.70 -19.85 -21.85
C PHE A 192 -5.69 -20.74 -22.60
N GLU A 193 -6.11 -21.80 -21.93
CA GLU A 193 -7.18 -22.68 -22.40
C GLU A 193 -8.52 -22.21 -21.82
N THR A 194 -9.59 -22.39 -22.59
CA THR A 194 -10.95 -22.00 -22.19
C THR A 194 -11.90 -23.19 -22.16
N LEU A 195 -12.89 -23.13 -21.27
CA LEU A 195 -13.97 -24.11 -21.19
C LEU A 195 -15.24 -23.56 -21.86
N GLY A 196 -15.97 -24.41 -22.57
CA GLY A 196 -17.29 -24.08 -23.09
C GLY A 196 -18.40 -24.24 -22.04
N PRO A 197 -19.62 -23.72 -22.29
CA PRO A 197 -20.73 -23.79 -21.33
C PRO A 197 -21.25 -25.22 -21.11
N GLN A 198 -20.97 -26.14 -22.04
CA GLN A 198 -21.36 -27.55 -21.98
C GLN A 198 -20.26 -28.44 -21.39
N ALA A 199 -19.12 -27.88 -21.02
CA ALA A 199 -18.01 -28.64 -20.45
C ALA A 199 -18.34 -29.15 -19.04
N THR A 200 -17.70 -30.25 -18.68
CA THR A 200 -17.79 -30.88 -17.37
C THR A 200 -16.54 -30.65 -16.54
N ILE A 201 -16.63 -30.91 -15.24
CA ILE A 201 -15.49 -30.89 -14.33
C ILE A 201 -14.41 -31.91 -14.73
N GLY A 202 -14.79 -33.03 -15.36
CA GLY A 202 -13.85 -33.99 -15.94
C GLY A 202 -12.99 -33.38 -17.05
N ASP A 203 -13.61 -32.65 -17.98
CA ASP A 203 -12.90 -31.96 -19.07
C ASP A 203 -11.91 -30.92 -18.51
N ALA A 204 -12.34 -30.18 -17.48
CA ALA A 204 -11.49 -29.22 -16.79
C ALA A 204 -10.33 -29.89 -16.05
N ALA A 205 -10.54 -31.06 -15.45
CA ALA A 205 -9.49 -31.83 -14.79
C ALA A 205 -8.44 -32.34 -15.79
N GLU A 206 -8.86 -32.76 -16.98
CA GLU A 206 -7.93 -33.13 -18.06
C GLU A 206 -7.08 -31.94 -18.51
N LEU A 207 -7.70 -30.75 -18.66
CA LEU A 207 -6.96 -29.52 -18.97
C LEU A 207 -5.97 -29.15 -17.86
N LEU A 208 -6.32 -29.33 -16.58
CA LEU A 208 -5.40 -29.09 -15.46
C LEU A 208 -4.19 -30.03 -15.50
N LEU A 209 -4.36 -31.28 -15.94
CA LEU A 209 -3.25 -32.24 -16.02
C LEU A 209 -2.32 -31.98 -17.21
N ARG A 210 -2.83 -31.35 -18.29
CA ARG A 210 -2.09 -31.07 -19.52
C ARG A 210 -1.48 -29.66 -19.54
N THR A 211 -1.90 -28.76 -18.65
CA THR A 211 -1.48 -27.36 -18.61
C THR A 211 -0.95 -26.97 -17.23
N THR A 212 -0.22 -25.85 -17.15
CA THR A 212 0.17 -25.25 -15.86
C THR A 212 -0.88 -24.27 -15.32
N GLN A 213 -2.02 -24.13 -16.01
CA GLN A 213 -3.04 -23.13 -15.69
C GLN A 213 -3.82 -23.51 -14.42
N HIS A 214 -4.15 -22.52 -13.59
CA HIS A 214 -4.86 -22.73 -12.32
C HIS A 214 -6.31 -22.23 -12.35
N GLU A 215 -6.60 -21.29 -13.25
CA GLU A 215 -7.92 -20.74 -13.49
C GLU A 215 -8.33 -20.92 -14.94
N PHE A 216 -9.51 -21.49 -15.18
CA PHE A 216 -10.03 -21.74 -16.52
C PHE A 216 -11.19 -20.79 -16.83
N PRO A 217 -11.00 -19.82 -17.75
CA PRO A 217 -12.10 -18.98 -18.21
C PRO A 217 -13.17 -19.82 -18.92
N VAL A 218 -14.42 -19.60 -18.55
CA VAL A 218 -15.58 -20.21 -19.20
C VAL A 218 -16.14 -19.19 -20.19
N VAL A 219 -16.14 -19.52 -21.47
CA VAL A 219 -16.56 -18.62 -22.55
C VAL A 219 -17.77 -19.17 -23.30
N ASP A 220 -18.62 -18.28 -23.81
CA ASP A 220 -19.72 -18.67 -24.70
C ASP A 220 -19.25 -18.90 -26.15
N GLY A 221 -20.16 -19.33 -27.03
CA GLY A 221 -19.85 -19.55 -28.44
C GLY A 221 -19.41 -18.29 -29.22
N ALA A 222 -19.62 -17.09 -28.66
CA ALA A 222 -19.14 -15.84 -29.22
C ALA A 222 -17.77 -15.42 -28.66
N GLY A 223 -17.20 -16.19 -27.71
CA GLY A 223 -15.94 -15.90 -27.04
C GLY A 223 -16.06 -14.90 -25.88
N ARG A 224 -17.26 -14.67 -25.36
CA ARG A 224 -17.50 -13.77 -24.22
C ARG A 224 -17.37 -14.53 -22.91
N LEU A 225 -16.74 -13.90 -21.92
CA LEU A 225 -16.54 -14.47 -20.60
C LEU A 225 -17.88 -14.64 -19.86
N ARG A 226 -18.18 -15.86 -19.43
CA ARG A 226 -19.35 -16.22 -18.61
C ARG A 226 -18.99 -16.40 -17.13
N GLY A 227 -17.78 -16.87 -16.86
CA GLY A 227 -17.28 -17.10 -15.52
C GLY A 227 -15.86 -17.66 -15.53
N MET A 228 -15.40 -18.10 -14.36
CA MET A 228 -14.08 -18.70 -14.21
C MET A 228 -14.14 -19.88 -13.25
N LEU A 229 -13.57 -21.00 -13.66
CA LEU A 229 -13.43 -22.18 -12.82
C LEU A 229 -12.02 -22.19 -12.20
N THR A 230 -11.94 -22.17 -10.87
CA THR A 230 -10.66 -22.26 -10.16
C THR A 230 -10.31 -23.71 -9.85
N ARG A 231 -9.01 -24.00 -9.72
CA ARG A 231 -8.50 -25.30 -9.24
C ARG A 231 -9.21 -25.77 -7.97
N ASN A 232 -9.40 -24.88 -6.99
CA ASN A 232 -10.01 -25.25 -5.71
C ASN A 232 -11.48 -25.65 -5.87
N SER A 233 -12.27 -24.88 -6.61
CA SER A 233 -13.67 -25.22 -6.89
C SER A 233 -13.80 -26.54 -7.66
N MET A 234 -12.89 -26.77 -8.61
CA MET A 234 -12.86 -27.98 -9.41
C MET A 234 -12.53 -29.22 -8.57
N ILE A 235 -11.48 -29.18 -7.73
CA ILE A 235 -11.11 -30.30 -6.83
C ILE A 235 -12.25 -30.58 -5.86
N GLN A 236 -12.88 -29.54 -5.33
CA GLN A 236 -14.02 -29.70 -4.43
C GLN A 236 -15.22 -30.36 -5.11
N ALA A 237 -15.53 -29.99 -6.36
CA ALA A 237 -16.60 -30.60 -7.13
C ALA A 237 -16.29 -32.06 -7.51
N LEU A 238 -15.05 -32.36 -7.92
CA LEU A 238 -14.60 -33.74 -8.20
C LEU A 238 -14.86 -34.67 -7.01
N SER A 239 -14.56 -34.22 -5.79
CA SER A 239 -14.75 -35.01 -4.58
C SER A 239 -16.21 -35.14 -4.14
N LYS A 240 -17.06 -34.14 -4.41
CA LYS A 240 -18.43 -34.08 -3.87
C LYS A 240 -19.51 -34.56 -4.85
N THR A 241 -19.43 -34.12 -6.09
CA THR A 241 -20.48 -34.31 -7.11
C THR A 241 -19.98 -35.12 -8.31
N GLY A 242 -18.66 -35.26 -8.46
CA GLY A 242 -18.03 -36.12 -9.46
C GLY A 242 -17.74 -35.42 -10.79
N ALA A 243 -17.02 -36.11 -11.67
CA ALA A 243 -16.49 -35.55 -12.92
C ALA A 243 -17.57 -35.10 -13.92
N GLY A 244 -18.77 -35.69 -13.88
CA GLY A 244 -19.88 -35.32 -14.77
C GLY A 244 -20.59 -34.02 -14.43
N THR A 245 -20.18 -33.33 -13.36
CA THR A 245 -20.79 -32.05 -12.95
C THR A 245 -20.57 -30.98 -14.03
N PRO A 246 -21.59 -30.23 -14.46
CA PRO A 246 -21.42 -29.12 -15.39
C PRO A 246 -20.54 -28.01 -14.82
N VAL A 247 -19.66 -27.44 -15.64
CA VAL A 247 -18.78 -26.34 -15.22
C VAL A 247 -19.58 -25.10 -14.78
N LEU A 248 -20.73 -24.86 -15.41
CA LEU A 248 -21.61 -23.71 -15.09
C LEU A 248 -22.12 -23.72 -13.64
N ASP A 249 -22.25 -24.89 -13.02
CA ASP A 249 -22.78 -25.03 -11.66
C ASP A 249 -21.71 -24.74 -10.59
N VAL A 250 -20.43 -24.80 -10.99
CA VAL A 250 -19.28 -24.73 -10.08
C VAL A 250 -18.44 -23.46 -10.30
N MET A 251 -18.49 -22.89 -11.51
CA MET A 251 -17.73 -21.70 -11.85
C MET A 251 -18.11 -20.50 -10.99
N THR A 252 -17.14 -19.63 -10.73
CA THR A 252 -17.41 -18.29 -10.22
C THR A 252 -17.99 -17.47 -11.37
N ALA A 253 -19.29 -17.18 -11.30
CA ALA A 253 -19.98 -16.30 -12.24
C ALA A 253 -19.61 -14.82 -12.02
N GLU A 254 -19.95 -13.97 -12.99
CA GLU A 254 -19.82 -12.50 -12.88
C GLU A 254 -18.40 -12.01 -12.57
N ILE A 255 -17.41 -12.60 -13.25
CA ILE A 255 -16.03 -12.11 -13.20
C ILE A 255 -15.97 -10.69 -13.81
N PRO A 256 -15.45 -9.69 -13.08
CA PRO A 256 -15.33 -8.34 -13.61
C PRO A 256 -14.37 -8.33 -14.80
N THR A 257 -14.64 -7.46 -15.77
CA THR A 257 -13.83 -7.30 -16.96
C THR A 257 -13.30 -5.88 -17.13
N VAL A 258 -12.14 -5.76 -17.77
CA VAL A 258 -11.53 -4.48 -18.14
C VAL A 258 -11.12 -4.49 -19.62
N PRO A 259 -11.13 -3.33 -20.31
CA PRO A 259 -10.64 -3.25 -21.69
C PRO A 259 -9.13 -3.49 -21.78
N ALA A 260 -8.67 -4.18 -22.83
CA ALA A 260 -7.24 -4.45 -23.05
C ALA A 260 -6.36 -3.18 -23.13
N MET A 261 -6.94 -2.07 -23.59
CA MET A 261 -6.25 -0.78 -23.75
C MET A 261 -6.19 0.06 -22.45
N SER A 262 -6.78 -0.43 -21.35
CA SER A 262 -6.80 0.29 -20.09
C SER A 262 -5.49 0.16 -19.32
N ARG A 263 -5.25 1.08 -18.38
CA ARG A 263 -4.15 0.98 -17.41
C ARG A 263 -4.38 -0.17 -16.43
N LEU A 264 -3.33 -0.64 -15.78
CA LEU A 264 -3.43 -1.73 -14.80
C LEU A 264 -4.18 -1.34 -13.52
N GLU A 265 -4.19 -0.05 -13.14
CA GLU A 265 -4.80 0.45 -11.89
C GLU A 265 -6.26 -0.02 -11.63
N PRO A 266 -7.21 0.07 -12.59
CA PRO A 266 -8.59 -0.40 -12.37
C PRO A 266 -8.67 -1.92 -12.15
N ALA A 267 -7.86 -2.71 -12.87
CA ALA A 267 -7.80 -4.16 -12.70
C ALA A 267 -7.28 -4.53 -11.30
N LEU A 268 -6.25 -3.82 -10.83
CA LEU A 268 -5.69 -4.03 -9.49
C LEU A 268 -6.72 -3.72 -8.38
N LYS A 269 -7.49 -2.63 -8.53
CA LYS A 269 -8.57 -2.28 -7.58
C LYS A 269 -9.66 -3.36 -7.54
N LEU A 270 -10.01 -3.94 -8.69
CA LEU A 270 -11.00 -5.03 -8.77
C LEU A 270 -10.51 -6.30 -8.07
N LEU A 271 -9.23 -6.65 -8.22
CA LEU A 271 -8.62 -7.81 -7.53
C LEU A 271 -8.55 -7.60 -6.00
N GLN A 272 -8.18 -6.40 -5.55
CA GLN A 272 -8.06 -6.10 -4.11
C GLN A 272 -9.42 -5.98 -3.40
N GLY A 273 -10.46 -5.51 -4.09
CA GLY A 273 -11.72 -5.13 -3.44
C GLY A 273 -12.69 -6.29 -3.15
N ARG A 274 -12.63 -7.41 -3.89
CA ARG A 274 -13.68 -8.44 -3.85
C ARG A 274 -13.18 -9.88 -3.64
N GLY A 275 -11.88 -10.09 -3.44
CA GLY A 275 -11.32 -11.45 -3.36
C GLY A 275 -11.63 -12.28 -4.62
N MET A 276 -11.77 -11.62 -5.77
CA MET A 276 -12.07 -12.28 -7.04
C MET A 276 -10.85 -13.09 -7.49
N PRO A 277 -11.04 -14.30 -8.05
CA PRO A 277 -9.92 -15.14 -8.48
C PRO A 277 -9.15 -14.51 -9.65
N ALA A 278 -9.84 -13.73 -10.50
CA ALA A 278 -9.23 -13.00 -11.60
C ALA A 278 -10.09 -11.83 -12.05
N VAL A 279 -9.54 -11.05 -12.98
CA VAL A 279 -10.23 -10.03 -13.79
C VAL A 279 -10.05 -10.42 -15.26
N GLY A 280 -11.15 -10.52 -16.01
CA GLY A 280 -11.09 -10.78 -17.44
C GLY A 280 -10.67 -9.55 -18.23
N VAL A 281 -9.92 -9.74 -19.30
CA VAL A 281 -9.52 -8.67 -20.22
C VAL A 281 -10.23 -8.87 -21.54
N VAL A 282 -10.93 -7.84 -22.00
CA VAL A 282 -11.75 -7.90 -23.21
C VAL A 282 -11.28 -6.93 -24.30
N ASP A 283 -11.51 -7.33 -25.55
CA ASP A 283 -11.36 -6.44 -26.70
C ASP A 283 -12.56 -5.48 -26.85
N TRP A 284 -12.55 -4.66 -27.90
CA TRP A 284 -13.64 -3.74 -28.23
C TRP A 284 -14.97 -4.45 -28.57
N GLY A 285 -14.92 -5.73 -28.97
CA GLY A 285 -16.10 -6.56 -29.25
C GLY A 285 -16.65 -7.31 -28.03
N GLY A 286 -16.02 -7.15 -26.86
CA GLY A 286 -16.37 -7.85 -25.63
C GLY A 286 -15.89 -9.30 -25.58
N LYS A 287 -14.99 -9.71 -26.47
CA LYS A 287 -14.38 -11.04 -26.45
C LYS A 287 -13.23 -11.08 -25.45
N LEU A 288 -13.09 -12.19 -24.76
CA LEU A 288 -11.99 -12.41 -23.83
C LEU A 288 -10.68 -12.56 -24.63
N VAL A 289 -9.69 -11.71 -24.34
CA VAL A 289 -8.35 -11.73 -24.95
C VAL A 289 -7.23 -12.01 -23.93
N GLY A 290 -7.57 -12.02 -22.65
CA GLY A 290 -6.65 -12.30 -21.56
C GLY A 290 -7.36 -12.28 -20.21
N TYR A 291 -6.64 -12.59 -19.14
CA TYR A 291 -7.10 -12.35 -17.79
C TYR A 291 -5.91 -12.03 -16.87
N ILE A 292 -6.21 -11.44 -15.72
CA ILE A 292 -5.21 -11.06 -14.72
C ILE A 292 -5.58 -11.67 -13.38
N THR A 293 -4.62 -12.32 -12.73
CA THR A 293 -4.74 -12.87 -11.36
C THR A 293 -3.82 -12.09 -10.41
N SER A 294 -4.06 -12.21 -9.10
CA SER A 294 -3.19 -11.60 -8.08
C SER A 294 -1.77 -12.18 -8.10
N GLU A 295 -1.64 -13.47 -8.41
CA GLU A 295 -0.36 -14.17 -8.51
C GLU A 295 0.49 -13.62 -9.67
N ASN A 296 -0.10 -13.54 -10.86
CA ASN A 296 0.57 -13.03 -12.05
C ASN A 296 0.95 -11.54 -11.93
N ILE A 297 0.14 -10.72 -11.23
CA ILE A 297 0.57 -9.35 -10.86
C ILE A 297 1.77 -9.42 -9.91
N GLY A 298 1.74 -10.28 -8.89
CA GLY A 298 2.85 -10.44 -7.95
C GLY A 298 4.16 -10.77 -8.66
N GLU A 299 4.13 -11.71 -9.60
CA GLU A 299 5.29 -12.08 -10.43
C GLU A 299 5.79 -10.91 -11.28
N LEU A 300 4.89 -10.20 -11.96
CA LEU A 300 5.23 -9.01 -12.73
C LEU A 300 5.90 -7.95 -11.87
N MET A 301 5.40 -7.72 -10.65
CA MET A 301 5.97 -6.75 -9.71
C MET A 301 7.37 -7.19 -9.23
N MET A 302 7.57 -8.49 -8.96
CA MET A 302 8.90 -9.02 -8.61
C MET A 302 9.89 -8.77 -9.76
N VAL A 303 9.49 -9.06 -11.00
CA VAL A 303 10.33 -8.85 -12.19
C VAL A 303 10.64 -7.37 -12.41
N GLU A 304 9.65 -6.47 -12.30
CA GLU A 304 9.85 -5.01 -12.38
C GLU A 304 10.74 -4.48 -11.26
N SER A 305 10.69 -5.08 -10.06
CA SER A 305 11.54 -4.68 -8.94
C SER A 305 13.01 -5.09 -9.13
N ALA A 306 13.24 -6.23 -9.83
CA ALA A 306 14.57 -6.77 -10.10
C ALA A 306 15.21 -6.17 -11.38
N GLY A 307 14.40 -5.88 -12.39
CA GLY A 307 14.84 -5.37 -13.68
C GLY A 307 14.63 -3.87 -13.82
N ARG A 308 15.70 -3.11 -14.10
CA ARG A 308 15.56 -1.79 -14.74
C ARG A 308 14.94 -1.98 -16.13
N GLY A 309 13.61 -1.98 -16.22
CA GLY A 309 12.86 -1.84 -17.47
C GLY A 309 12.94 -3.03 -18.43
N LEU A 310 12.44 -4.19 -18.01
CA LEU A 310 11.98 -5.19 -18.98
C LEU A 310 10.68 -4.65 -19.60
N LYS A 311 10.81 -3.81 -20.64
CA LYS A 311 9.64 -3.48 -21.47
C LYS A 311 9.04 -4.81 -21.92
N PRO A 312 7.78 -5.12 -21.58
CA PRO A 312 7.09 -6.27 -22.12
C PRO A 312 7.25 -6.19 -23.64
N ARG A 313 7.83 -7.22 -24.25
CA ARG A 313 7.77 -7.35 -25.70
C ARG A 313 6.28 -7.38 -26.02
N ARG A 314 5.75 -6.30 -26.61
CA ARG A 314 4.42 -6.29 -27.21
C ARG A 314 4.28 -7.62 -27.94
N ALA A 315 3.25 -8.40 -27.59
CA ALA A 315 2.98 -9.66 -28.23
C ALA A 315 2.97 -9.42 -29.74
N SER A 316 4.06 -9.76 -30.41
CA SER A 316 4.13 -9.76 -31.86
C SER A 316 3.02 -10.72 -32.29
N GLY A 317 2.19 -10.28 -33.22
CA GLY A 317 1.17 -11.14 -33.84
C GLY A 317 1.78 -12.46 -34.31
N PRO A 318 0.93 -13.47 -34.59
CA PRO A 318 1.39 -14.81 -34.90
C PRO A 318 2.49 -14.75 -35.96
N LEU A 319 3.62 -15.39 -35.66
CA LEU A 319 4.67 -15.66 -36.65
C LEU A 319 3.98 -16.44 -37.77
N LEU A 320 3.68 -15.77 -38.87
CA LEU A 320 3.24 -16.44 -40.09
C LEU A 320 4.37 -17.40 -40.49
N PRO A 321 4.09 -18.69 -40.67
CA PRO A 321 5.08 -19.60 -41.23
C PRO A 321 5.43 -19.11 -42.65
N GLN A 322 6.73 -18.98 -42.92
CA GLN A 322 7.26 -18.85 -44.28
C GLN A 322 7.09 -20.16 -45.03
#